data_AF-A0A7Z9I6R0-F1
#
_entry.id   AF-A0A7Z9I6R0-F1
#
_cell.length_a   1.000
_cell.length_b   1.000
_cell.length_c   1.000
_cell.angle_alpha   90.00
_cell.angle_beta   90.00
_cell.angle_gamma   90.00
#
_symmetry.space_group_name_H-M   'P 1'
#
loop_
_entity.id
_entity.type
_entity.pdbx_description
1 polymer ?
#
loop_
_entity_poly.entity_id
_entity_poly.type
_entity_poly.pdbx_seq_one_letter_code
_entity_poly.pdbx_strand_id
1 'polypeptide(L)'
;DFIEIAVVVVPIIAPILLAETGANVTAVWLGVMIGVNMQTSFLTPPFGFSLFYLRGVAPPSVSTIQIWKGAIAFIFLQLIGLAIVGYYPSMVNYLPNRTYLTSDVAPPPLNPRLQECIQEYKFNLYSEKGDSIRKSINSISSIDINYLPDEKKDIFVQNFEKALLTFDLVENLKQEEKQLAAYSQDYKSLHQKVRKIQKSIFKNEKRIKQFNKDIRYLEEDSILEDKIKIERKIEIIELENITLQNKIPTNWDVDHNKYKELANNRKKAQTKYKRNVDEVYKNIKYFKLMIKDLTELIKLEDQINSLGTKSEISLDQAMLNMKEVEKNLDKISGAELIKDKITKSRRILKKNDPDMSKVLSLLNEANNIFVVEKEWRKRAKNDLLPQLNEFDNAIKDTIGLRLQERLTLEQAKFVSRCRSSHKDISLNF
;
A
#
# COMPACT_ATOMS: atom_id res chain seq x y z
N ASP A 1 -17.97 36.45 -12.81
CA ASP A 1 -16.55 36.41 -13.21
C ASP A 1 -15.76 35.25 -12.60
N PHE A 2 -15.17 35.36 -11.41
CA PHE A 2 -14.27 34.31 -10.90
C PHE A 2 -14.99 32.97 -10.61
N ILE A 3 -16.23 33.02 -10.13
CA ILE A 3 -17.08 31.83 -9.94
C ILE A 3 -17.43 31.20 -11.30
N GLU A 4 -17.73 32.00 -12.32
CA GLU A 4 -18.04 31.47 -13.66
C GLU A 4 -16.81 30.83 -14.31
N ILE A 5 -15.63 31.45 -14.20
CA ILE A 5 -14.37 30.85 -14.66
C ILE A 5 -14.13 29.53 -13.91
N ALA A 6 -14.29 29.50 -12.58
CA ALA A 6 -14.10 28.29 -11.81
C ALA A 6 -15.11 27.18 -12.16
N VAL A 7 -16.38 27.53 -12.35
CA VAL A 7 -17.47 26.57 -12.58
C VAL A 7 -17.54 26.09 -14.04
N VAL A 8 -17.09 26.91 -15.00
CA VAL A 8 -17.11 26.54 -16.43
C VAL A 8 -15.77 25.98 -16.89
N VAL A 9 -14.66 26.66 -16.58
CA VAL A 9 -13.35 26.32 -17.15
C VAL A 9 -12.71 25.13 -16.44
N VAL A 10 -12.80 25.05 -15.11
CA VAL A 10 -12.16 23.97 -14.34
C VAL A 10 -12.72 22.59 -14.72
N PRO A 11 -14.06 22.37 -14.82
CA PRO A 11 -14.58 21.06 -15.21
C PRO A 11 -14.22 20.64 -16.64
N ILE A 12 -13.89 21.58 -17.53
CA ILE A 12 -13.45 21.28 -18.89
C ILE A 12 -11.96 20.95 -18.92
N ILE A 13 -11.13 21.77 -18.29
CA ILE A 13 -9.66 21.65 -18.37
C ILE A 13 -9.12 20.58 -17.43
N ALA A 14 -9.64 20.47 -16.21
CA ALA A 14 -9.08 19.58 -15.19
C ALA A 14 -9.10 18.09 -15.61
N PRO A 15 -10.18 17.53 -16.18
CA PRO A 15 -10.17 16.13 -16.62
C PRO A 15 -9.14 15.86 -17.72
N ILE A 16 -8.92 16.81 -18.62
CA ILE A 16 -7.96 16.67 -19.73
C ILE A 16 -6.53 16.64 -19.17
N LEU A 17 -6.18 17.60 -18.31
CA LEU A 17 -4.84 17.69 -17.71
C LEU A 17 -4.55 16.53 -16.75
N LEU A 18 -5.54 16.08 -15.99
CA LEU A 18 -5.37 14.94 -15.06
C LEU A 18 -5.34 13.58 -15.77
N ALA A 19 -5.94 13.47 -16.95
CA ALA A 19 -5.85 12.28 -17.79
C ALA A 19 -4.53 12.17 -18.56
N GLU A 20 -3.81 13.28 -18.73
CA GLU A 20 -2.54 13.31 -19.43
C GLU A 20 -1.39 12.89 -18.49
N THR A 21 -1.04 11.62 -18.55
CA THR A 21 0.01 11.01 -17.72
C THR A 21 1.42 11.57 -17.93
N GLY A 22 1.63 12.37 -18.98
CA GLY A 22 2.91 13.06 -19.25
C GLY A 22 3.03 14.43 -18.60
N ALA A 23 1.91 15.04 -18.17
CA ALA A 23 1.90 16.39 -17.61
C ALA A 23 2.39 16.44 -16.15
N ASN A 24 2.46 15.30 -15.45
CA ASN A 24 2.89 15.18 -14.06
C ASN A 24 2.11 16.11 -13.09
N VAL A 25 0.83 16.37 -13.37
CA VAL A 25 0.00 17.31 -12.62
C VAL A 25 -0.84 16.59 -11.57
N THR A 26 -0.79 17.05 -10.31
CA THR A 26 -1.74 16.63 -9.28
C THR A 26 -2.95 17.58 -9.25
N ALA A 27 -4.12 17.07 -8.87
CA ALA A 27 -5.32 17.90 -8.72
C ALA A 27 -5.11 19.04 -7.71
N VAL A 28 -4.35 18.77 -6.65
CA VAL A 28 -3.98 19.75 -5.63
C VAL A 28 -3.12 20.86 -6.24
N TRP A 29 -2.07 20.50 -7.00
CA TRP A 29 -1.23 21.49 -7.66
C TRP A 29 -2.01 22.34 -8.66
N LEU A 30 -2.88 21.71 -9.46
CA LEU A 30 -3.72 22.41 -10.42
C LEU A 30 -4.65 23.41 -9.72
N GLY A 31 -5.31 23.00 -8.64
CA GLY A 31 -6.17 23.87 -7.85
C GLY A 31 -5.43 25.06 -7.25
N VAL A 32 -4.21 24.84 -6.74
CA VAL A 32 -3.37 25.92 -6.19
C VAL A 32 -2.89 26.87 -7.29
N MET A 33 -2.45 26.35 -8.44
CA MET A 33 -2.05 27.18 -9.59
C MET A 33 -3.21 28.05 -10.10
N ILE A 34 -4.41 27.48 -10.22
CA ILE A 34 -5.62 28.23 -10.60
C ILE A 34 -5.95 29.27 -9.55
N GLY A 35 -5.87 28.92 -8.26
CA GLY A 35 -6.12 29.84 -7.15
C GLY A 35 -5.17 31.05 -7.14
N VAL A 36 -3.86 30.82 -7.27
CA VAL A 36 -2.85 31.88 -7.31
C VAL A 36 -3.01 32.75 -8.57
N ASN A 37 -3.26 32.12 -9.72
CA ASN A 37 -3.52 32.86 -10.96
C ASN A 37 -4.79 33.74 -10.85
N MET A 38 -5.87 33.19 -10.29
CA MET A 38 -7.11 33.92 -10.10
C MET A 38 -6.97 35.03 -9.04
N GLN A 39 -6.16 34.84 -8.01
CA GLN A 39 -5.81 35.93 -7.08
C GLN A 39 -5.07 37.07 -7.80
N THR A 40 -4.23 36.73 -8.78
CA THR A 40 -3.46 37.71 -9.57
C THR A 40 -4.36 38.54 -10.48
N SER A 41 -5.43 37.95 -11.02
CA SER A 41 -6.38 38.67 -11.88
C SER A 41 -7.16 39.76 -11.12
N PHE A 42 -7.38 39.63 -9.80
CA PHE A 42 -8.01 40.68 -8.97
C PHE A 42 -7.18 41.96 -8.84
N LEU A 43 -5.89 41.92 -9.20
CA LEU A 43 -5.01 43.10 -9.22
C LEU A 43 -4.73 43.62 -10.64
N THR A 44 -5.26 43.00 -11.69
CA THR A 44 -4.94 43.37 -13.09
C THR A 44 -6.19 43.89 -13.81
N PRO A 45 -6.20 45.15 -14.31
CA PRO A 45 -7.30 45.64 -15.15
C PRO A 45 -7.46 44.77 -16.42
N PRO A 46 -8.69 44.49 -16.91
CA PRO A 46 -9.99 45.04 -16.51
C PRO A 46 -10.71 44.27 -15.38
N PHE A 47 -10.14 43.18 -14.86
CA PHE A 47 -10.75 42.34 -13.80
C PHE A 47 -10.31 42.72 -12.39
N GLY A 48 -9.52 43.78 -12.27
CA GLY A 48 -8.91 44.25 -11.03
C GLY A 48 -9.89 44.94 -10.08
N PHE A 49 -10.92 44.24 -9.61
CA PHE A 49 -11.96 44.79 -8.72
C PHE A 49 -11.36 45.50 -7.50
N SER A 50 -10.27 44.96 -6.93
CA SER A 50 -9.56 45.60 -5.82
C SER A 50 -9.02 46.99 -6.18
N LEU A 51 -8.55 47.19 -7.42
CA LEU A 51 -8.08 48.50 -7.90
C LEU A 51 -9.25 49.47 -8.13
N PHE A 52 -10.39 48.99 -8.60
CA PHE A 52 -11.59 49.82 -8.77
C PHE A 52 -12.23 50.21 -7.44
N TYR A 53 -12.25 49.31 -6.46
CA TYR A 53 -12.67 49.64 -5.10
C TYR A 53 -11.76 50.69 -4.48
N LEU A 54 -10.44 50.54 -4.62
CA LEU A 54 -9.48 51.53 -4.13
C LEU A 54 -9.70 52.89 -4.83
N ARG A 55 -9.97 52.89 -6.14
CA ARG A 55 -10.30 54.12 -6.87
C ARG A 55 -11.59 54.78 -6.37
N GLY A 56 -12.59 54.00 -5.96
CA GLY A 56 -13.86 54.50 -5.43
C GLY A 56 -13.74 55.24 -4.10
N VAL A 57 -12.73 54.91 -3.29
CA VAL A 57 -12.45 55.57 -2.00
C VAL A 57 -11.26 56.55 -2.06
N ALA A 58 -10.51 56.55 -3.16
CA ALA A 58 -9.33 57.42 -3.31
C ALA A 58 -9.71 58.88 -3.58
N PRO A 59 -9.02 59.85 -2.93
CA PRO A 59 -9.26 61.27 -3.16
C PRO A 59 -8.89 61.66 -4.60
N PRO A 60 -9.47 62.75 -5.15
CA PRO A 60 -9.23 63.18 -6.54
C PRO A 60 -7.76 63.48 -6.87
N SER A 61 -6.94 63.76 -5.86
CA SER A 61 -5.50 63.99 -6.00
C SER A 61 -4.72 62.73 -6.39
N VAL A 62 -5.28 61.53 -6.20
CA VAL A 62 -4.67 60.26 -6.59
C VAL A 62 -5.23 59.82 -7.94
N SER A 63 -4.39 59.81 -8.96
CA SER A 63 -4.80 59.36 -10.28
C SER A 63 -4.89 57.83 -10.37
N THR A 64 -5.75 57.31 -11.24
CA THR A 64 -5.88 55.87 -11.50
C THR A 64 -4.54 55.23 -11.89
N ILE A 65 -3.70 55.96 -12.62
CA ILE A 65 -2.37 55.51 -13.04
C ILE A 65 -1.44 55.34 -11.84
N GLN A 66 -1.53 56.19 -10.81
CA GLN A 66 -0.75 56.02 -9.58
C GLN A 66 -1.16 54.76 -8.82
N ILE A 67 -2.46 54.46 -8.79
CA ILE A 67 -2.99 53.22 -8.20
C ILE A 67 -2.45 51.99 -8.94
N TRP A 68 -2.47 52.01 -10.28
CA TRP A 68 -1.96 50.91 -11.10
C TRP A 68 -0.44 50.73 -10.98
N LYS A 69 0.31 51.83 -10.92
CA LYS A 69 1.76 51.78 -10.67
C LYS A 69 2.09 51.21 -9.29
N GLY A 70 1.28 51.46 -8.27
CA GLY A 70 1.43 50.82 -6.97
C GLY A 70 1.12 49.33 -7.02
N ALA A 71 0.07 48.94 -7.75
CA ALA A 71 -0.34 47.55 -7.90
C ALA A 71 0.69 46.67 -8.62
N ILE A 72 1.45 47.22 -9.56
CA ILE A 72 2.41 46.45 -10.37
C ILE A 72 3.48 45.74 -9.52
N ALA A 73 3.88 46.34 -8.38
CA ALA A 73 4.81 45.72 -7.45
C ALA A 73 4.22 44.46 -6.82
N PHE A 74 2.93 44.48 -6.47
CA PHE A 74 2.22 43.33 -5.92
C PHE A 74 1.95 42.26 -6.98
N ILE A 75 1.61 42.66 -8.21
CA ILE A 75 1.47 41.74 -9.35
C ILE A 75 2.80 41.02 -9.60
N PHE A 76 3.92 41.74 -9.57
CA PHE A 76 5.23 41.13 -9.75
C PHE A 76 5.55 40.10 -8.67
N LEU A 77 5.27 40.41 -7.39
CA LEU A 77 5.41 39.45 -6.29
C LEU A 77 4.50 38.22 -6.47
N GLN A 78 3.27 38.40 -6.94
CA GLN A 78 2.35 37.30 -7.25
C GLN A 78 2.84 36.44 -8.42
N LEU A 79 3.39 37.05 -9.47
CA LEU A 79 3.98 36.33 -10.60
C LEU A 79 5.21 35.53 -10.17
N ILE A 80 6.05 36.06 -9.27
CA ILE A 80 7.13 35.30 -8.65
C ILE A 80 6.57 34.10 -7.88
N GLY A 81 5.52 34.31 -7.06
CA GLY A 81 4.85 33.23 -6.35
C GLY A 81 4.31 32.15 -7.30
N LEU A 82 3.64 32.56 -8.37
CA LEU A 82 3.12 31.68 -9.42
C LEU A 82 4.24 30.89 -10.11
N ALA A 83 5.38 31.53 -10.40
CA ALA A 83 6.54 30.86 -10.96
C ALA A 83 7.10 29.81 -9.99
N ILE A 84 7.25 30.14 -8.70
CA ILE A 84 7.74 29.20 -7.68
C ILE A 84 6.82 27.98 -7.59
N VAL A 85 5.52 28.19 -7.47
CA VAL A 85 4.52 27.10 -7.43
C VAL A 85 4.55 26.28 -8.72
N GLY A 86 4.72 26.96 -9.86
CA GLY A 86 4.82 26.34 -11.19
C GLY A 86 6.01 25.40 -11.33
N TYR A 87 7.20 25.84 -10.90
CA TYR A 87 8.44 25.06 -11.03
C TYR A 87 8.66 24.03 -9.92
N TYR A 88 8.03 24.20 -8.75
CA TYR A 88 8.22 23.32 -7.57
C TYR A 88 6.91 22.64 -7.12
N PRO A 89 6.31 21.75 -7.93
CA PRO A 89 5.05 21.10 -7.59
C PRO A 89 5.10 20.26 -6.30
N SER A 90 6.28 19.73 -5.95
CA SER A 90 6.49 18.98 -4.72
C SER A 90 6.25 19.82 -3.46
N MET A 91 6.49 21.13 -3.51
CA MET A 91 6.23 22.02 -2.38
C MET A 91 4.73 22.11 -2.09
N VAL A 92 3.92 22.18 -3.15
CA VAL A 92 2.45 22.27 -3.06
C VAL A 92 1.84 20.98 -2.52
N ASN A 93 2.35 19.83 -2.97
CA ASN A 93 1.86 18.52 -2.53
C ASN A 93 2.32 18.14 -1.11
N TYR A 94 3.43 18.71 -0.63
CA TYR A 94 4.01 18.35 0.66
C TYR A 94 3.12 18.65 1.84
N LEU A 95 2.60 19.87 1.95
CA LEU A 95 1.83 20.27 3.12
C LEU A 95 0.53 19.45 3.27
N PRO A 96 -0.30 19.27 2.21
CA PRO A 96 -1.48 18.39 2.28
C PRO A 96 -1.13 16.94 2.63
N ASN A 97 -0.07 16.39 2.03
CA ASN A 97 0.40 15.04 2.36
C ASN A 97 0.85 14.94 3.83
N ARG A 98 1.50 15.98 4.36
CA ARG A 98 1.94 16.03 5.76
C ARG A 98 0.73 16.07 6.69
N THR A 99 -0.16 17.04 6.52
CA THR A 99 -1.36 17.18 7.35
C THR A 99 -2.21 15.91 7.34
N TYR A 100 -2.38 15.27 6.18
CA TYR A 100 -3.11 14.01 6.06
C TYR A 100 -2.42 12.85 6.79
N LEU A 101 -1.12 12.64 6.57
CA LEU A 101 -0.39 11.51 7.15
C LEU A 101 -0.07 11.68 8.65
N THR A 102 -0.17 12.89 9.19
CA THR A 102 -0.05 13.15 10.64
C THR A 102 -1.39 13.23 11.36
N SER A 103 -2.52 13.10 10.65
CA SER A 103 -3.86 13.16 11.24
C SER A 103 -4.29 11.84 11.88
N ASP A 104 -5.33 11.87 12.71
CA ASP A 104 -5.90 10.65 13.31
C ASP A 104 -6.60 9.74 12.29
N VAL A 105 -6.94 10.27 11.12
CA VAL A 105 -7.52 9.52 9.98
C VAL A 105 -6.45 9.05 9.00
N ALA A 106 -5.17 9.08 9.39
CA ALA A 106 -4.08 8.63 8.55
C ALA A 106 -4.21 7.13 8.22
N PRO A 107 -3.92 6.73 6.97
CA PRO A 107 -3.96 5.33 6.59
C PRO A 107 -2.82 4.56 7.26
N PRO A 108 -3.01 3.27 7.58
CA PRO A 108 -1.97 2.47 8.20
C PRO A 108 -0.76 2.29 7.26
N PRO A 109 0.45 2.08 7.79
CA PRO A 109 1.67 1.81 7.03
C PRO A 109 1.56 0.65 6.03
N LEU A 110 0.60 -0.26 6.20
CA LEU A 110 0.33 -1.37 5.28
C LEU A 110 -0.27 -0.92 3.93
N ASN A 111 -0.77 0.31 3.83
CA ASN A 111 -1.43 0.82 2.63
C ASN A 111 -0.53 0.69 1.39
N PRO A 112 -1.00 0.08 0.28
CA PRO A 112 -0.23 -0.09 -0.95
C PRO A 112 0.40 1.19 -1.51
N ARG A 113 -0.31 2.33 -1.36
CA ARG A 113 0.14 3.64 -1.87
C ARG A 113 1.34 4.22 -1.12
N LEU A 114 1.64 3.73 0.09
CA LEU A 114 2.76 4.20 0.91
C LEU A 114 3.99 3.31 0.78
N GLN A 115 3.86 2.11 0.20
CA GLN A 115 4.87 1.05 0.33
C GLN A 115 6.23 1.40 -0.25
N GLU A 116 6.27 2.19 -1.31
CA GLU A 116 7.52 2.60 -1.93
C GLU A 116 8.32 3.54 -1.02
N CYS A 117 7.71 4.62 -0.56
CA CYS A 117 8.34 5.56 0.37
C CYS A 117 8.70 4.91 1.72
N ILE A 118 7.86 3.99 2.22
CA ILE A 118 8.15 3.21 3.42
C ILE A 118 9.35 2.28 3.17
N GLN A 119 9.46 1.68 1.99
CA GLN A 119 10.61 0.84 1.65
C GLN A 119 11.90 1.67 1.63
N GLU A 120 11.88 2.83 0.98
CA GLU A 120 13.02 3.76 0.95
C GLU A 120 13.45 4.19 2.36
N TYR A 121 12.49 4.59 3.20
CA TYR A 121 12.75 4.92 4.60
C TYR A 121 13.44 3.77 5.35
N LYS A 122 12.91 2.55 5.21
CA LYS A 122 13.48 1.36 5.86
C LYS A 122 14.87 1.03 5.34
N PHE A 123 15.12 1.22 4.05
CA PHE A 123 16.41 0.90 3.43
C PHE A 123 17.51 1.86 3.91
N ASN A 124 17.16 3.12 4.15
CA ASN A 124 18.04 4.08 4.81
C ASN A 124 18.34 3.62 6.24
N LEU A 125 17.31 3.23 7.01
CA LEU A 125 17.50 2.72 8.36
C LEU A 125 18.35 1.43 8.43
N TYR A 126 18.20 0.50 7.49
CA TYR A 126 19.07 -0.68 7.45
C TYR A 126 20.52 -0.33 7.14
N SER A 127 20.75 0.72 6.34
CA SER A 127 22.10 1.17 6.01
C SER A 127 22.76 1.88 7.19
N GLU A 128 21.99 2.62 8.01
CA GLU A 128 22.47 3.33 9.19
C GLU A 128 22.58 2.45 10.44
N LYS A 129 21.61 1.57 10.67
CA LYS A 129 21.42 0.81 11.93
C LYS A 129 21.51 -0.71 11.73
N GLY A 130 21.94 -1.18 10.57
CA GLY A 130 21.98 -2.61 10.23
C GLY A 130 22.74 -3.45 11.24
N ASP A 131 23.91 -3.01 11.66
CA ASP A 131 24.74 -3.73 12.65
C ASP A 131 24.08 -3.81 14.02
N SER A 132 23.42 -2.74 14.45
CA SER A 132 22.66 -2.74 15.71
C SER A 132 21.53 -3.75 15.65
N ILE A 133 20.79 -3.81 14.53
CA ILE A 133 19.69 -4.76 14.36
C ILE A 133 20.21 -6.20 14.33
N ARG A 134 21.30 -6.47 13.60
CA ARG A 134 21.96 -7.80 13.59
C ARG A 134 22.41 -8.22 14.99
N LYS A 135 23.01 -7.30 15.76
CA LYS A 135 23.38 -7.56 17.16
C LYS A 135 22.16 -7.91 18.02
N SER A 136 21.06 -7.17 17.89
CA SER A 136 19.81 -7.49 18.60
C SER A 136 19.25 -8.85 18.21
N ILE A 137 19.30 -9.22 16.92
CA ILE A 137 18.90 -10.56 16.44
C ILE A 137 19.80 -11.65 17.03
N ASN A 138 21.12 -11.46 17.00
CA ASN A 138 22.07 -12.44 17.53
C ASN A 138 21.96 -12.61 19.05
N SER A 139 21.69 -11.51 19.77
CA SER A 139 21.48 -11.54 21.21
C SER A 139 20.29 -12.40 21.57
N ILE A 140 19.15 -12.21 20.90
CA ILE A 140 17.94 -12.98 21.19
C ILE A 140 18.00 -14.42 20.67
N SER A 141 18.74 -14.69 19.59
CA SER A 141 18.94 -16.07 19.13
C SER A 141 19.78 -16.93 20.08
N SER A 142 20.54 -16.31 20.99
CA SER A 142 21.46 -17.01 21.92
C SER A 142 20.84 -17.39 23.27
N ILE A 143 19.58 -17.03 23.51
CA ILE A 143 18.88 -17.31 24.77
C ILE A 143 18.62 -18.81 24.94
N ASP A 144 18.66 -19.29 26.18
CA ASP A 144 18.21 -20.65 26.51
C ASP A 144 16.72 -20.81 26.19
N ILE A 145 16.41 -21.63 25.18
CA ILE A 145 15.05 -21.96 24.74
C ILE A 145 14.71 -23.44 24.95
N ASN A 146 15.52 -24.20 25.69
CA ASN A 146 15.32 -25.65 25.83
C ASN A 146 14.05 -26.04 26.59
N TYR A 147 13.43 -25.08 27.29
CA TYR A 147 12.17 -25.28 28.00
C TYR A 147 10.93 -25.09 27.10
N LEU A 148 11.09 -24.60 25.88
CA LEU A 148 9.99 -24.46 24.92
C LEU A 148 9.64 -25.82 24.31
N PRO A 149 8.36 -26.09 24.02
CA PRO A 149 7.97 -27.26 23.22
C PRO A 149 8.66 -27.27 21.85
N ASP A 150 8.98 -28.45 21.32
CA ASP A 150 9.75 -28.62 20.08
C ASP A 150 9.17 -27.80 18.91
N GLU A 151 7.85 -27.86 18.69
CA GLU A 151 7.19 -27.09 17.64
C GLU A 151 7.41 -25.57 17.79
N LYS A 152 7.39 -25.06 19.03
CA LYS A 152 7.62 -23.63 19.31
C LYS A 152 9.08 -23.25 19.18
N LYS A 153 9.98 -24.17 19.55
CA LYS A 153 11.43 -24.01 19.39
C LYS A 153 11.81 -23.88 17.91
N ASP A 154 11.26 -24.74 17.05
CA ASP A 154 11.51 -24.70 15.60
C ASP A 154 11.01 -23.38 14.99
N ILE A 155 9.79 -22.96 15.31
CA ILE A 155 9.23 -21.68 14.83
C ILE A 155 10.09 -20.52 15.33
N PHE A 156 10.55 -20.55 16.58
CA PHE A 156 11.39 -19.50 17.16
C PHE A 156 12.72 -19.39 16.41
N VAL A 157 13.44 -20.50 16.21
CA VAL A 157 14.73 -20.53 15.51
C VAL A 157 14.57 -20.06 14.06
N GLN A 158 13.62 -20.63 13.32
CA GLN A 158 13.35 -20.24 11.93
C GLN A 158 12.99 -18.76 11.80
N ASN A 159 12.34 -18.19 12.82
CA ASN A 159 11.96 -16.78 12.81
C ASN A 159 13.18 -15.84 12.83
N PHE A 160 14.21 -16.16 13.62
CA PHE A 160 15.43 -15.34 13.67
C PHE A 160 16.35 -15.59 12.48
N GLU A 161 16.37 -16.80 11.94
CA GLU A 161 17.00 -17.07 10.63
C GLU A 161 16.38 -16.21 9.52
N LYS A 162 15.04 -16.14 9.45
CA LYS A 162 14.33 -15.24 8.53
C LYS A 162 14.60 -13.77 8.84
N ALA A 163 14.74 -13.39 10.10
CA ALA A 163 15.11 -12.02 10.47
C ALA A 163 16.48 -11.65 9.90
N LEU A 164 17.49 -12.52 10.01
CA LEU A 164 18.82 -12.33 9.40
C LEU A 164 18.76 -12.34 7.87
N LEU A 165 17.98 -13.24 7.28
CA LEU A 165 17.78 -13.32 5.82
C LEU A 165 17.22 -12.01 5.23
N THR A 166 16.55 -11.17 6.04
CA THR A 166 16.03 -9.88 5.61
C THR A 166 17.11 -9.02 4.94
N PHE A 167 18.35 -9.03 5.45
CA PHE A 167 19.41 -8.18 4.91
C PHE A 167 19.83 -8.63 3.50
N ASP A 168 19.93 -9.93 3.26
CA ASP A 168 20.26 -10.46 1.94
C ASP A 168 19.12 -10.20 0.95
N LEU A 169 17.87 -10.28 1.41
CA LEU A 169 16.70 -9.93 0.60
C LEU A 169 16.66 -8.44 0.24
N VAL A 170 17.09 -7.56 1.15
CA VAL A 170 17.22 -6.12 0.89
C VAL A 170 18.28 -5.88 -0.17
N GLU A 171 19.45 -6.50 -0.06
CA GLU A 171 20.53 -6.35 -1.02
C GLU A 171 20.13 -6.87 -2.41
N ASN A 172 19.52 -8.06 -2.47
CA ASN A 172 18.98 -8.60 -3.72
C ASN A 172 17.93 -7.65 -4.35
N LEU A 173 17.02 -7.07 -3.55
CA LEU A 173 16.05 -6.11 -4.08
C LEU A 173 16.72 -4.83 -4.61
N LYS A 174 17.73 -4.29 -3.92
CA LYS A 174 18.49 -3.14 -4.40
C LYS A 174 19.18 -3.43 -5.74
N GLN A 175 19.73 -4.63 -5.90
CA GLN A 175 20.38 -5.06 -7.14
C GLN A 175 19.38 -5.15 -8.30
N GLU A 176 18.24 -5.80 -8.10
CA GLU A 176 17.15 -5.89 -9.08
C GLU A 176 16.59 -4.51 -9.47
N GLU A 177 16.44 -3.60 -8.49
CA GLU A 177 16.02 -2.22 -8.74
C GLU A 177 17.04 -1.46 -9.57
N LYS A 178 18.34 -1.63 -9.29
CA LYS A 178 19.43 -1.01 -10.07
C LYS A 178 19.48 -1.54 -11.50
N GLN A 179 19.33 -2.85 -11.70
CA GLN A 179 19.32 -3.47 -13.03
C GLN A 179 18.13 -2.97 -13.86
N LEU A 180 16.93 -2.95 -13.28
CA LEU A 180 15.75 -2.42 -13.96
C LEU A 180 15.91 -0.94 -14.28
N ALA A 181 16.42 -0.13 -13.34
CA ALA A 181 16.58 1.30 -13.53
C ALA A 181 17.58 1.62 -14.65
N ALA A 182 18.71 0.91 -14.71
CA ALA A 182 19.69 1.04 -15.79
C ALA A 182 19.08 0.72 -17.16
N TYR A 183 18.39 -0.42 -17.27
CA TYR A 183 17.75 -0.83 -18.52
C TYR A 183 16.60 0.09 -18.94
N SER A 184 15.88 0.68 -17.97
CA SER A 184 14.77 1.59 -18.22
C SER A 184 15.16 2.89 -18.91
N GLN A 185 16.41 3.36 -18.76
CA GLN A 185 16.87 4.61 -19.37
C GLN A 185 16.86 4.53 -20.89
N ASP A 186 17.46 3.48 -21.46
CA ASP A 186 17.55 3.28 -22.91
C ASP A 186 16.21 2.84 -23.50
N TYR A 187 15.52 1.94 -22.80
CA TYR A 187 14.24 1.37 -23.23
C TYR A 187 13.11 2.41 -23.32
N LYS A 188 13.18 3.50 -22.55
CA LYS A 188 12.12 4.52 -22.50
C LYS A 188 11.82 5.14 -23.86
N SER A 189 12.85 5.44 -24.64
CA SER A 189 12.72 6.07 -25.96
C SER A 189 11.96 5.15 -26.94
N LEU A 190 12.38 3.89 -27.00
CA LEU A 190 11.77 2.83 -27.80
C LEU A 190 10.31 2.60 -27.38
N HIS A 191 10.07 2.46 -26.08
CA HIS A 191 8.75 2.26 -25.50
C HIS A 191 7.78 3.38 -25.91
N GLN A 192 8.15 4.63 -25.70
CA GLN A 192 7.29 5.77 -26.03
C GLN A 192 6.98 5.84 -27.54
N LYS A 193 7.94 5.53 -28.40
CA LYS A 193 7.74 5.49 -29.85
C LYS A 193 6.72 4.42 -30.24
N VAL A 194 6.86 3.20 -29.74
CA VAL A 194 5.95 2.09 -30.06
C VAL A 194 4.56 2.33 -29.45
N ARG A 195 4.47 2.84 -28.21
CA ARG A 195 3.18 3.18 -27.59
C ARG A 195 2.42 4.27 -28.34
N LYS A 196 3.11 5.26 -28.91
CA LYS A 196 2.47 6.27 -29.77
C LYS A 196 1.85 5.63 -31.02
N ILE A 197 2.56 4.70 -31.67
CA ILE A 197 2.06 3.96 -32.83
C ILE A 197 0.84 3.11 -32.45
N GLN A 198 0.96 2.31 -31.38
CA GLN A 198 -0.14 1.47 -30.88
C GLN A 198 -1.37 2.30 -30.48
N LYS A 199 -1.18 3.47 -29.86
CA LYS A 199 -2.27 4.38 -29.53
C LYS A 199 -2.98 4.90 -30.78
N SER A 200 -2.26 5.18 -31.86
CA SER A 200 -2.86 5.58 -33.14
C SER A 200 -3.66 4.44 -33.76
N ILE A 201 -3.10 3.22 -33.80
CA ILE A 201 -3.80 2.02 -34.29
C ILE A 201 -5.08 1.79 -33.48
N PHE A 202 -5.01 1.86 -32.15
CA PHE A 202 -6.18 1.69 -31.27
C PHE A 202 -7.28 2.75 -31.53
N LYS A 203 -6.90 4.01 -31.79
CA LYS A 203 -7.86 5.05 -32.17
C LYS A 203 -8.53 4.74 -33.51
N ASN A 204 -7.76 4.25 -34.47
CA ASN A 204 -8.23 3.85 -35.79
C ASN A 204 -9.19 2.65 -35.69
N GLU A 205 -8.87 1.63 -34.91
CA GLU A 205 -9.76 0.49 -34.62
C GLU A 205 -11.07 0.95 -33.97
N LYS A 206 -11.02 1.90 -33.04
CA LYS A 206 -12.23 2.47 -32.44
C LYS A 206 -13.11 3.20 -33.48
N ARG A 207 -12.49 3.92 -34.43
CA ARG A 207 -13.20 4.58 -35.54
C ARG A 207 -13.81 3.56 -36.50
N ILE A 208 -13.07 2.53 -36.88
CA ILE A 208 -13.58 1.42 -37.72
C ILE A 208 -14.79 0.77 -37.04
N LYS A 209 -14.70 0.49 -35.73
CA LYS A 209 -15.82 -0.07 -34.96
C LYS A 209 -17.04 0.84 -34.97
N GLN A 210 -16.85 2.16 -34.93
CA GLN A 210 -17.94 3.12 -35.04
C GLN A 210 -18.53 3.15 -36.45
N PHE A 211 -17.70 3.18 -37.50
CA PHE A 211 -18.17 3.13 -38.89
C PHE A 211 -18.95 1.84 -39.20
N ASN A 212 -18.49 0.69 -38.71
CA ASN A 212 -19.22 -0.58 -38.79
C ASN A 212 -20.54 -0.56 -37.99
N LYS A 213 -20.62 0.26 -36.95
CA LYS A 213 -21.88 0.50 -36.24
C LYS A 213 -22.80 1.35 -37.11
N ASP A 214 -22.31 2.44 -37.68
CA ASP A 214 -23.07 3.35 -38.54
C ASP A 214 -23.65 2.64 -39.77
N ILE A 215 -22.86 1.76 -40.42
CA ILE A 215 -23.34 0.92 -41.54
C ILE A 215 -24.57 0.08 -41.16
N ARG A 216 -24.62 -0.42 -39.91
CA ARG A 216 -25.76 -1.24 -39.44
C ARG A 216 -27.02 -0.43 -39.15
N TYR A 217 -26.91 0.89 -39.03
CA TYR A 217 -28.04 1.80 -38.73
C TYR A 217 -28.49 2.62 -39.94
N LEU A 218 -27.91 2.41 -41.13
CA LEU A 218 -28.38 3.07 -42.35
C LEU A 218 -29.80 2.57 -42.71
N GLU A 219 -30.73 3.51 -42.92
CA GLU A 219 -32.12 3.24 -43.34
C GLU A 219 -32.21 2.90 -44.84
N GLU A 220 -33.33 2.26 -45.22
CA GLU A 220 -33.50 1.49 -46.46
C GLU A 220 -33.47 2.32 -47.79
N ASP A 221 -33.57 3.64 -47.73
CA ASP A 221 -33.73 4.48 -48.93
C ASP A 221 -32.44 5.21 -49.39
N SER A 222 -31.33 5.14 -48.62
CA SER A 222 -30.02 5.76 -48.97
C SER A 222 -28.85 4.75 -49.01
N ILE A 223 -29.17 3.46 -49.03
CA ILE A 223 -28.31 2.36 -48.57
C ILE A 223 -26.95 2.29 -49.28
N LEU A 224 -26.91 2.39 -50.61
CA LEU A 224 -25.76 1.86 -51.34
C LEU A 224 -24.59 2.84 -51.39
N GLU A 225 -24.85 4.11 -51.67
CA GLU A 225 -23.78 5.09 -51.89
C GLU A 225 -23.07 5.48 -50.59
N ASP A 226 -23.83 5.69 -49.51
CA ASP A 226 -23.26 6.06 -48.21
C ASP A 226 -22.55 4.90 -47.54
N LYS A 227 -23.05 3.66 -47.72
CA LYS A 227 -22.34 2.45 -47.30
C LYS A 227 -21.00 2.31 -48.02
N ILE A 228 -20.95 2.44 -49.34
CA ILE A 228 -19.70 2.37 -50.12
C ILE A 228 -18.71 3.46 -49.67
N LYS A 229 -19.18 4.68 -49.37
CA LYS A 229 -18.32 5.76 -48.84
C LYS A 229 -17.72 5.40 -47.49
N ILE A 230 -18.49 4.81 -46.58
CA ILE A 230 -18.01 4.40 -45.26
C ILE A 230 -17.03 3.21 -45.38
N GLU A 231 -17.33 2.23 -46.22
CA GLU A 231 -16.45 1.09 -46.49
C GLU A 231 -15.09 1.53 -47.06
N ARG A 232 -15.07 2.48 -48.01
CA ARG A 232 -13.82 3.08 -48.50
C ARG A 232 -13.02 3.77 -47.39
N LYS A 233 -13.69 4.47 -46.46
CA LYS A 233 -13.01 5.09 -45.31
C LYS A 233 -12.40 4.04 -44.38
N ILE A 234 -13.08 2.91 -44.18
CA ILE A 234 -12.56 1.79 -43.39
C ILE A 234 -11.30 1.24 -44.07
N GLU A 235 -11.36 0.95 -45.37
CA GLU A 235 -10.22 0.42 -46.13
C GLU A 235 -8.99 1.33 -46.07
N ILE A 236 -9.17 2.65 -46.22
CA ILE A 236 -8.08 3.63 -46.07
C ILE A 236 -7.46 3.54 -44.67
N ILE A 237 -8.27 3.48 -43.62
CA ILE A 237 -7.79 3.40 -42.23
C ILE A 237 -7.09 2.06 -41.97
N GLU A 238 -7.55 0.97 -42.57
CA GLU A 238 -6.90 -0.35 -42.47
C GLU A 238 -5.52 -0.34 -43.14
N LEU A 239 -5.40 0.27 -44.32
CA LEU A 239 -4.11 0.48 -44.99
C LEU A 239 -3.18 1.34 -44.13
N GLU A 240 -3.67 2.43 -43.55
CA GLU A 240 -2.89 3.24 -42.60
C GLU A 240 -2.39 2.40 -41.42
N ASN A 241 -3.24 1.55 -40.83
CA ASN A 241 -2.85 0.65 -39.73
C ASN A 241 -1.74 -0.31 -40.14
N ILE A 242 -1.77 -0.88 -41.35
CA ILE A 242 -0.70 -1.72 -41.88
C ILE A 242 0.61 -0.92 -41.98
N THR A 243 0.56 0.30 -42.52
CA THR A 243 1.77 1.14 -42.60
C THR A 243 2.32 1.51 -41.21
N LEU A 244 1.45 1.71 -40.22
CA LEU A 244 1.82 1.99 -38.84
C LEU A 244 2.46 0.78 -38.17
N GLN A 245 1.93 -0.42 -38.38
CA GLN A 245 2.51 -1.67 -37.88
C GLN A 245 3.93 -1.87 -38.42
N ASN A 246 4.15 -1.62 -39.71
CA ASN A 246 5.48 -1.73 -40.33
C ASN A 246 6.50 -0.71 -39.81
N LYS A 247 6.06 0.36 -39.13
CA LYS A 247 6.96 1.35 -38.48
C LYS A 247 7.43 0.91 -37.09
N ILE A 248 6.89 -0.18 -36.54
CA ILE A 248 7.33 -0.73 -35.25
C ILE A 248 8.74 -1.32 -35.45
N PRO A 249 9.74 -0.91 -34.64
CA PRO A 249 11.09 -1.45 -34.73
C PRO A 249 11.13 -2.96 -34.48
N THR A 250 11.95 -3.69 -35.23
CA THR A 250 12.08 -5.16 -35.12
C THR A 250 12.64 -5.64 -33.78
N ASN A 251 13.41 -4.80 -33.09
CA ASN A 251 13.94 -5.09 -31.75
C ASN A 251 12.90 -4.92 -30.63
N TRP A 252 11.70 -4.41 -30.92
CA TRP A 252 10.66 -4.14 -29.91
C TRP A 252 10.35 -5.36 -29.05
N ASP A 253 10.05 -6.51 -29.64
CA ASP A 253 9.62 -7.68 -28.89
C ASP A 253 10.72 -8.21 -27.96
N VAL A 254 11.96 -8.22 -28.43
CA VAL A 254 13.13 -8.63 -27.65
C VAL A 254 13.31 -7.69 -26.45
N ASP A 255 13.36 -6.37 -26.71
CA ASP A 255 13.65 -5.38 -25.67
C ASP A 255 12.50 -5.26 -24.66
N HIS A 256 11.26 -5.37 -25.13
CA HIS A 256 10.04 -5.35 -24.31
C HIS A 256 9.95 -6.59 -23.40
N ASN A 257 10.26 -7.78 -23.93
CA ASN A 257 10.26 -9.00 -23.13
C ASN A 257 11.36 -8.98 -22.07
N LYS A 258 12.56 -8.46 -22.42
CA LYS A 258 13.64 -8.25 -21.44
C LYS A 258 13.24 -7.25 -20.34
N TYR A 259 12.59 -6.15 -20.68
CA TYR A 259 12.05 -5.22 -19.67
C TYR A 259 11.05 -5.93 -18.74
N LYS A 260 10.11 -6.70 -19.31
CA LYS A 260 9.10 -7.45 -18.54
C LYS A 260 9.74 -8.45 -17.58
N GLU A 261 10.79 -9.14 -18.02
CA GLU A 261 11.53 -10.08 -17.18
C GLU A 261 12.15 -9.37 -15.97
N LEU A 262 12.91 -8.29 -16.20
CA LEU A 262 13.53 -7.50 -15.12
C LEU A 262 12.47 -6.90 -14.18
N ALA A 263 11.37 -6.38 -14.72
CA ALA A 263 10.27 -5.84 -13.92
C ALA A 263 9.61 -6.93 -13.05
N ASN A 264 9.48 -8.14 -13.57
CA ASN A 264 8.95 -9.30 -12.86
C ASN A 264 9.93 -9.78 -11.76
N ASN A 265 11.23 -9.83 -12.04
CA ASN A 265 12.25 -10.21 -11.07
C ASN A 265 12.28 -9.23 -9.89
N ARG A 266 12.31 -7.92 -10.16
CA ARG A 266 12.14 -6.88 -9.14
C ARG A 266 10.85 -7.07 -8.33
N LYS A 267 9.70 -7.34 -8.97
CA LYS A 267 8.42 -7.57 -8.28
C LYS A 267 8.46 -8.81 -7.38
N LYS A 268 9.08 -9.90 -7.83
CA LYS A 268 9.28 -11.13 -7.05
C LYS A 268 10.18 -10.88 -5.85
N ALA A 269 11.33 -10.22 -6.03
CA ALA A 269 12.24 -9.83 -4.97
C ALA A 269 11.53 -8.96 -3.92
N GLN A 270 10.78 -7.95 -4.36
CA GLN A 270 10.01 -7.08 -3.48
C GLN A 270 8.95 -7.84 -2.67
N THR A 271 8.24 -8.77 -3.32
CA THR A 271 7.21 -9.59 -2.66
C THR A 271 7.83 -10.55 -1.66
N LYS A 272 8.95 -11.20 -2.00
CA LYS A 272 9.68 -12.11 -1.11
C LYS A 272 10.15 -11.36 0.15
N TYR A 273 10.78 -10.21 -0.03
CA TYR A 273 11.20 -9.33 1.05
C TYR A 273 10.02 -8.93 1.96
N LYS A 274 8.92 -8.43 1.39
CA LYS A 274 7.73 -8.01 2.15
C LYS A 274 7.11 -9.17 2.95
N ARG A 275 6.96 -10.35 2.34
CA ARG A 275 6.43 -11.54 3.01
C ARG A 275 7.34 -11.96 4.17
N ASN A 276 8.65 -11.96 3.97
CA ASN A 276 9.62 -12.32 5.00
C ASN A 276 9.52 -11.39 6.23
N VAL A 277 9.58 -10.06 6.04
CA VAL A 277 9.53 -9.11 7.16
C VAL A 277 8.18 -9.12 7.89
N ASP A 278 7.08 -9.27 7.15
CA ASP A 278 5.74 -9.34 7.74
C ASP A 278 5.56 -10.64 8.54
N GLU A 279 6.09 -11.76 8.05
CA GLU A 279 6.07 -13.05 8.75
C GLU A 279 6.89 -12.98 10.04
N VAL A 280 8.13 -12.48 9.96
CA VAL A 280 9.02 -12.32 11.12
C VAL A 280 8.32 -11.54 12.22
N TYR A 281 7.73 -10.39 11.88
CA TYR A 281 7.10 -9.53 12.86
C TYR A 281 5.78 -10.08 13.42
N LYS A 282 4.99 -10.79 12.59
CA LYS A 282 3.78 -11.49 13.05
C LYS A 282 4.11 -12.56 14.08
N ASN A 283 5.15 -13.35 13.83
CA ASN A 283 5.57 -14.39 14.77
C ASN A 283 6.03 -13.80 16.10
N ILE A 284 6.79 -12.70 16.10
CA ILE A 284 7.18 -12.00 17.34
C ILE A 284 5.94 -11.52 18.11
N LYS A 285 4.97 -10.88 17.43
CA LYS A 285 3.71 -10.47 18.05
C LYS A 285 2.95 -11.67 18.62
N TYR A 286 2.88 -12.77 17.88
CA TYR A 286 2.22 -14.00 18.31
C TYR A 286 2.87 -14.63 19.55
N PHE A 287 4.20 -14.76 19.59
CA PHE A 287 4.93 -15.22 20.77
C PHE A 287 4.67 -14.35 22.00
N LYS A 288 4.71 -13.02 21.83
CA LYS A 288 4.41 -12.08 22.92
C LYS A 288 2.98 -12.24 23.43
N LEU A 289 2.01 -12.44 22.54
CA LEU A 289 0.61 -12.66 22.91
C LEU A 289 0.43 -14.00 23.65
N MET A 290 1.02 -15.10 23.15
CA MET A 290 0.98 -16.40 23.83
C MET A 290 1.47 -16.33 25.28
N ILE A 291 2.59 -15.63 25.52
CA ILE A 291 3.15 -15.48 26.87
C ILE A 291 2.26 -14.59 27.74
N LYS A 292 1.69 -13.51 27.19
CA LYS A 292 0.78 -12.60 27.90
C LYS A 292 -0.53 -13.28 28.30
N ASP A 293 -1.06 -14.15 27.45
CA ASP A 293 -2.33 -14.85 27.67
C ASP A 293 -2.22 -15.96 28.75
N LEU A 294 -1.06 -16.12 29.40
CA LEU A 294 -0.87 -17.02 30.54
C LEU A 294 -1.93 -16.81 31.63
N THR A 295 -2.31 -15.56 31.93
CA THR A 295 -3.32 -15.27 32.97
C THR A 295 -4.70 -15.78 32.59
N GLU A 296 -5.08 -15.69 31.31
CA GLU A 296 -6.35 -16.23 30.83
C GLU A 296 -6.31 -17.75 30.75
N LEU A 297 -5.16 -18.34 30.42
CA LEU A 297 -4.97 -19.78 30.40
C LEU A 297 -5.12 -20.40 31.80
N ILE A 298 -4.52 -19.79 32.83
CA ILE A 298 -4.62 -20.28 34.21
C ILE A 298 -6.07 -20.26 34.73
N LYS A 299 -6.89 -19.28 34.32
CA LYS A 299 -8.31 -19.23 34.72
C LYS A 299 -9.12 -20.44 34.24
N LEU A 300 -8.66 -21.15 33.21
CA LEU A 300 -9.31 -22.34 32.68
C LEU A 300 -8.84 -23.63 33.36
N GLU A 301 -7.90 -23.57 34.29
CA GLU A 301 -7.30 -24.74 34.93
C GLU A 301 -8.36 -25.65 35.58
N ASP A 302 -9.23 -25.08 36.42
CA ASP A 302 -10.27 -25.85 37.11
C ASP A 302 -11.27 -26.46 36.12
N GLN A 303 -11.64 -25.69 35.09
CA GLN A 303 -12.58 -26.14 34.05
C GLN A 303 -11.98 -27.31 33.26
N ILE A 304 -10.71 -27.23 32.86
CA ILE A 304 -10.04 -28.27 32.08
C ILE A 304 -9.81 -29.53 32.93
N ASN A 305 -9.39 -29.37 34.18
CA ASN A 305 -9.21 -30.50 35.10
C ASN A 305 -10.52 -31.24 35.36
N SER A 306 -11.64 -30.53 35.51
CA SER A 306 -12.96 -31.13 35.73
C SER A 306 -13.49 -31.95 34.54
N LEU A 307 -12.98 -31.74 33.32
CA LEU A 307 -13.41 -32.50 32.15
C LEU A 307 -12.89 -33.95 32.18
N GLY A 308 -11.70 -34.18 32.74
CA GLY A 308 -11.05 -35.49 32.79
C GLY A 308 -11.52 -36.38 33.94
N THR A 309 -12.20 -35.83 34.93
CA THR A 309 -12.72 -36.58 36.08
C THR A 309 -14.02 -37.28 35.74
N LYS A 310 -14.20 -38.53 36.20
CA LYS A 310 -15.50 -39.23 36.15
C LYS A 310 -16.50 -38.49 37.04
N SER A 311 -17.23 -37.54 36.48
CA SER A 311 -18.34 -36.87 37.17
C SER A 311 -19.67 -37.52 36.78
N GLU A 312 -20.62 -37.56 37.71
CA GLU A 312 -22.02 -38.02 37.53
C GLU A 312 -22.87 -37.05 36.67
N ILE A 313 -22.23 -36.28 35.79
CA ILE A 313 -22.86 -35.24 34.98
C ILE A 313 -23.46 -35.88 33.72
N SER A 314 -24.63 -35.42 33.28
CA SER A 314 -25.27 -35.91 32.05
C SER A 314 -24.39 -35.64 30.81
N LEU A 315 -24.49 -36.51 29.80
CA LEU A 315 -23.74 -36.36 28.55
C LEU A 315 -23.95 -34.98 27.89
N ASP A 316 -25.18 -34.47 27.91
CA ASP A 316 -25.52 -33.16 27.35
C ASP A 316 -24.81 -32.03 28.10
N GLN A 317 -24.78 -32.09 29.43
CA GLN A 317 -24.12 -31.08 30.25
C GLN A 317 -22.60 -31.15 30.10
N ALA A 318 -22.00 -32.34 29.98
CA ALA A 318 -20.58 -32.51 29.67
C ALA A 318 -20.22 -31.88 28.31
N MET A 319 -21.07 -32.07 27.30
CA MET A 319 -20.88 -31.46 25.98
C MET A 319 -21.02 -29.92 25.98
N LEU A 320 -21.91 -29.38 26.82
CA LEU A 320 -22.05 -27.93 27.01
C LEU A 320 -20.80 -27.34 27.68
N ASN A 321 -20.31 -27.97 28.76
CA ASN A 321 -19.09 -27.54 29.44
C ASN A 321 -17.88 -27.58 28.50
N MET A 322 -17.72 -28.64 27.70
CA MET A 322 -16.66 -28.71 26.67
C MET A 322 -16.77 -27.57 25.64
N LYS A 323 -17.99 -27.24 25.20
CA LYS A 323 -18.22 -26.15 24.23
C LYS A 323 -17.89 -24.78 24.84
N GLU A 324 -18.13 -24.58 26.13
CA GLU A 324 -17.76 -23.35 26.82
C GLU A 324 -16.24 -23.21 26.95
N VAL A 325 -15.55 -24.27 27.36
CA VAL A 325 -14.09 -24.31 27.42
C VAL A 325 -13.47 -24.05 26.04
N GLU A 326 -13.99 -24.67 24.97
CA GLU A 326 -13.57 -24.39 23.59
C GLU A 326 -13.68 -22.90 23.23
N LYS A 327 -14.80 -22.26 23.59
CA LYS A 327 -15.04 -20.83 23.31
C LYS A 327 -14.08 -19.91 24.07
N ASN A 328 -13.68 -20.30 25.27
CA ASN A 328 -12.68 -19.55 26.04
C ASN A 328 -11.27 -19.79 25.51
N LEU A 329 -10.93 -21.02 25.10
CA LEU A 329 -9.65 -21.35 24.45
C LEU A 329 -9.48 -20.65 23.09
N ASP A 330 -10.56 -20.40 22.35
CA ASP A 330 -10.51 -19.62 21.09
C ASP A 330 -9.96 -18.19 21.27
N LYS A 331 -10.07 -17.62 22.48
CA LYS A 331 -9.56 -16.28 22.78
C LYS A 331 -8.09 -16.29 23.22
N ILE A 332 -7.51 -17.47 23.47
CA ILE A 332 -6.17 -17.64 24.01
C ILE A 332 -5.21 -18.01 22.88
N SER A 333 -4.21 -17.17 22.65
CA SER A 333 -3.19 -17.41 21.63
C SER A 333 -2.42 -18.69 21.95
N GLY A 334 -2.24 -19.56 20.96
CA GLY A 334 -1.46 -20.80 21.08
C GLY A 334 -2.18 -21.97 21.77
N ALA A 335 -3.46 -21.85 22.11
CA ALA A 335 -4.23 -22.92 22.76
C ALA A 335 -4.94 -23.88 21.78
N GLU A 336 -4.59 -23.83 20.50
CA GLU A 336 -5.26 -24.55 19.41
C GLU A 336 -5.22 -26.07 19.57
N LEU A 337 -4.09 -26.61 20.04
CA LEU A 337 -3.92 -28.05 20.26
C LEU A 337 -4.81 -28.56 21.40
N ILE A 338 -4.92 -27.81 22.50
CA ILE A 338 -5.80 -28.14 23.63
C ILE A 338 -7.25 -28.16 23.13
N LYS A 339 -7.64 -27.11 22.40
CA LYS A 339 -8.98 -27.00 21.81
C LYS A 339 -9.29 -28.14 20.85
N ASP A 340 -8.35 -28.52 19.98
CA ASP A 340 -8.51 -29.60 19.03
C ASP A 340 -8.82 -30.93 19.73
N LYS A 341 -8.09 -31.25 20.81
CA LYS A 341 -8.33 -32.46 21.61
C LYS A 341 -9.72 -32.45 22.26
N ILE A 342 -10.12 -31.34 22.88
CA ILE A 342 -11.46 -31.19 23.47
C ILE A 342 -12.57 -31.27 22.40
N THR A 343 -12.35 -30.64 21.24
CA THR A 343 -13.27 -30.68 20.11
C THR A 343 -13.47 -32.11 19.60
N LYS A 344 -12.38 -32.89 19.49
CA LYS A 344 -12.43 -34.30 19.11
C LYS A 344 -13.17 -35.14 20.14
N SER A 345 -12.93 -34.91 21.44
CA SER A 345 -13.67 -35.56 22.53
C SER A 345 -15.18 -35.29 22.43
N ARG A 346 -15.58 -34.01 22.30
CA ARG A 346 -16.98 -33.61 22.16
C ARG A 346 -17.65 -34.19 20.90
N ARG A 347 -16.91 -34.31 19.79
CA ARG A 347 -17.42 -34.95 18.55
C ARG A 347 -17.67 -36.45 18.72
N ILE A 348 -16.88 -37.14 19.54
CA ILE A 348 -17.08 -38.56 19.85
C ILE A 348 -18.33 -38.75 20.71
N LEU A 349 -18.54 -37.88 21.71
CA LEU A 349 -19.73 -37.92 22.57
C LEU A 349 -21.06 -37.70 21.84
N LYS A 350 -21.03 -37.07 20.65
CA LYS A 350 -22.23 -36.89 19.80
C LYS A 350 -22.69 -38.15 19.07
N LYS A 351 -21.90 -39.23 19.07
CA LYS A 351 -22.24 -40.47 18.36
C LYS A 351 -23.22 -41.30 19.19
N ASN A 352 -24.03 -42.14 18.51
CA ASN A 352 -25.03 -43.00 19.15
C ASN A 352 -24.44 -43.99 20.16
N ASP A 353 -23.17 -44.41 19.98
CA ASP A 353 -22.41 -45.27 20.90
C ASP A 353 -21.00 -44.68 21.10
N PRO A 354 -20.81 -43.79 22.09
CA PRO A 354 -19.56 -43.07 22.29
C PRO A 354 -18.53 -43.93 23.04
N ASP A 355 -17.35 -44.11 22.44
CA ASP A 355 -16.21 -44.76 23.09
C ASP A 355 -15.62 -43.86 24.19
N MET A 356 -16.06 -44.10 25.42
CA MET A 356 -15.65 -43.33 26.61
C MET A 356 -14.16 -43.49 26.94
N SER A 357 -13.52 -44.61 26.56
CA SER A 357 -12.08 -44.80 26.79
C SER A 357 -11.26 -43.82 25.95
N LYS A 358 -11.67 -43.64 24.69
CA LYS A 358 -11.05 -42.70 23.75
C LYS A 358 -11.29 -41.25 24.12
N VAL A 359 -12.48 -40.93 24.64
CA VAL A 359 -12.80 -39.59 25.17
C VAL A 359 -11.87 -39.24 26.34
N LEU A 360 -11.73 -40.13 27.32
CA LEU A 360 -10.84 -39.92 28.47
C LEU A 360 -9.37 -39.80 28.04
N SER A 361 -8.92 -40.60 27.09
CA SER A 361 -7.56 -40.48 26.52
C SER A 361 -7.30 -39.09 25.93
N LEU A 362 -8.22 -38.60 25.09
CA LEU A 362 -8.09 -37.28 24.47
C LEU A 362 -8.14 -36.14 25.49
N LEU A 363 -8.93 -36.27 26.56
CA LEU A 363 -9.00 -35.28 27.63
C LEU A 363 -7.73 -35.29 28.50
N ASN A 364 -7.16 -36.46 28.76
CA ASN A 364 -5.85 -36.58 29.42
C ASN A 364 -4.73 -35.97 28.56
N GLU A 365 -4.74 -36.22 27.24
CA GLU A 365 -3.82 -35.56 26.31
C GLU A 365 -3.99 -34.04 26.33
N ALA A 366 -5.24 -33.54 26.31
CA ALA A 366 -5.52 -32.10 26.42
C ALA A 366 -4.97 -31.51 27.73
N ASN A 367 -5.13 -32.22 28.85
CA ASN A 367 -4.62 -31.78 30.14
C ASN A 367 -3.09 -31.79 30.19
N ASN A 368 -2.44 -32.82 29.64
CA ASN A 368 -0.98 -32.87 29.54
C ASN A 368 -0.44 -31.70 28.72
N ILE A 369 -1.07 -31.39 27.57
CA ILE A 369 -0.70 -30.21 26.76
C ILE A 369 -0.92 -28.92 27.55
N PHE A 370 -2.03 -28.81 28.27
CA PHE A 370 -2.33 -27.64 29.11
C PHE A 370 -1.27 -27.40 30.19
N VAL A 371 -0.84 -28.46 30.89
CA VAL A 371 0.20 -28.38 31.92
C VAL A 371 1.52 -27.93 31.31
N VAL A 372 1.93 -28.52 30.19
CA VAL A 372 3.15 -28.11 29.47
C VAL A 372 3.05 -26.65 29.02
N GLU A 373 1.92 -26.23 28.44
CA GLU A 373 1.68 -24.86 28.01
C GLU A 373 1.78 -23.85 29.17
N LYS A 374 1.23 -24.19 30.34
CA LYS A 374 1.31 -23.35 31.52
C LYS A 374 2.75 -23.19 32.03
N GLU A 375 3.48 -24.29 32.16
CA GLU A 375 4.84 -24.29 32.71
C GLU A 375 5.82 -23.49 31.84
N TRP A 376 5.84 -23.73 30.52
CA TRP A 376 6.77 -23.02 29.65
C TRP A 376 6.42 -21.53 29.57
N ARG A 377 5.12 -21.16 29.50
CA ARG A 377 4.68 -19.75 29.47
C ARG A 377 5.03 -19.02 30.77
N LYS A 378 4.94 -19.69 31.91
CA LYS A 378 5.32 -19.14 33.22
C LYS A 378 6.80 -18.78 33.26
N ARG A 379 7.68 -19.66 32.77
CA ARG A 379 9.11 -19.36 32.64
C ARG A 379 9.37 -18.27 31.58
N ALA A 380 8.76 -18.39 30.41
CA ALA A 380 8.91 -17.42 29.31
C ALA A 380 8.47 -16.00 29.69
N LYS A 381 7.52 -15.83 30.61
CA LYS A 381 7.09 -14.51 31.10
C LYS A 381 8.23 -13.75 31.78
N ASN A 382 9.12 -14.44 32.48
CA ASN A 382 10.25 -13.83 33.18
C ASN A 382 11.49 -13.77 32.29
N ASP A 383 11.79 -14.87 31.59
CA ASP A 383 13.07 -15.01 30.87
C ASP A 383 12.99 -14.37 29.47
N LEU A 384 11.93 -14.69 28.71
CA LEU A 384 11.85 -14.42 27.27
C LEU A 384 11.06 -13.16 26.90
N LEU A 385 9.97 -12.86 27.62
CA LEU A 385 9.10 -11.73 27.31
C LEU A 385 9.83 -10.37 27.37
N PRO A 386 10.70 -10.08 28.36
CA PRO A 386 11.48 -8.83 28.37
C PRO A 386 12.38 -8.71 27.14
N GLN A 387 13.06 -9.80 26.77
CA GLN A 387 13.96 -9.84 25.61
C GLN A 387 13.20 -9.71 24.29
N LEU A 388 12.02 -10.34 24.16
CA LEU A 388 11.12 -10.14 23.03
C LEU A 388 10.61 -8.68 22.93
N ASN A 389 10.39 -8.00 24.06
CA ASN A 389 10.00 -6.59 24.06
C ASN A 389 11.14 -5.68 23.62
N GLU A 390 12.37 -5.93 24.09
CA GLU A 390 13.56 -5.21 23.66
C GLU A 390 13.80 -5.40 22.15
N PHE A 391 13.72 -6.65 21.68
CA PHE A 391 13.85 -6.98 20.28
C PHE A 391 12.75 -6.32 19.41
N ASP A 392 11.48 -6.41 19.82
CA ASP A 392 10.37 -5.74 19.13
C ASP A 392 10.62 -4.22 19.03
N ASN A 393 11.10 -3.58 20.09
CA ASN A 393 11.47 -2.17 20.07
C ASN A 393 12.62 -1.85 19.10
N ALA A 394 13.59 -2.75 18.96
CA ALA A 394 14.70 -2.59 18.01
C ALA A 394 14.25 -2.72 16.54
N ILE A 395 13.23 -3.52 16.26
CA ILE A 395 12.81 -3.85 14.88
C ILE A 395 11.49 -3.20 14.42
N LYS A 396 10.70 -2.60 15.32
CA LYS A 396 9.37 -2.04 15.00
C LYS A 396 9.40 -0.98 13.89
N ASP A 397 10.45 -0.16 13.83
CA ASP A 397 10.61 0.91 12.84
C ASP A 397 11.28 0.42 11.54
N THR A 398 11.73 -0.83 11.51
CA THR A 398 12.35 -1.46 10.34
C THR A 398 11.52 -2.66 9.89
N ILE A 399 11.85 -3.89 10.30
CA ILE A 399 11.17 -5.12 9.92
C ILE A 399 9.65 -4.99 10.17
N GLY A 400 9.26 -4.48 11.34
CA GLY A 400 7.87 -4.38 11.77
C GLY A 400 7.07 -3.18 11.26
N LEU A 401 7.68 -2.23 10.53
CA LEU A 401 7.05 -0.92 10.27
C LEU A 401 5.70 -1.01 9.54
N ARG A 402 5.56 -1.97 8.61
CA ARG A 402 4.33 -2.18 7.83
C ARG A 402 3.14 -2.61 8.68
N LEU A 403 3.40 -3.22 9.82
CA LEU A 403 2.39 -3.80 10.72
C LEU A 403 2.21 -2.97 12.00
N GLN A 404 2.73 -1.73 12.02
CA GLN A 404 2.38 -0.73 13.02
C GLN A 404 0.99 -0.17 12.70
N GLU A 405 0.31 0.33 13.73
CA GLU A 405 -1.02 0.93 13.56
C GLU A 405 -0.94 2.26 12.79
N ARG A 406 0.08 3.07 13.09
CA ARG A 406 0.29 4.39 12.49
C ARG A 406 1.77 4.68 12.28
N LEU A 407 2.07 5.61 11.37
CA LEU A 407 3.41 6.17 11.22
C LEU A 407 3.73 7.10 12.40
N THR A 408 4.99 7.12 12.82
CA THR A 408 5.48 8.18 13.73
C THR A 408 5.54 9.52 13.00
N LEU A 409 5.65 10.63 13.75
CA LEU A 409 5.75 11.96 13.15
C LEU A 409 6.91 12.08 12.16
N GLU A 410 8.06 11.50 12.49
CA GLU A 410 9.26 11.50 11.63
C GLU A 410 9.05 10.65 10.37
N GLN A 411 8.46 9.47 10.51
CA GLN A 411 8.10 8.62 9.37
C GLN A 411 7.08 9.31 8.46
N ALA A 412 6.06 9.94 9.04
CA ALA A 412 5.05 10.68 8.28
C ALA A 412 5.70 11.83 7.49
N LYS A 413 6.57 12.63 8.11
CA LYS A 413 7.31 13.70 7.41
C LYS A 413 8.12 13.17 6.23
N PHE A 414 8.83 12.06 6.41
CA PHE A 414 9.62 11.43 5.34
C PHE A 414 8.71 10.96 4.20
N VAL A 415 7.66 10.19 4.52
CA VAL A 415 6.71 9.67 3.53
C VAL A 415 5.99 10.80 2.81
N SER A 416 5.60 11.88 3.50
CA SER A 416 5.01 13.06 2.87
C SER A 416 5.96 13.71 1.88
N ARG A 417 7.25 13.83 2.19
CA ARG A 417 8.26 14.37 1.26
C ARG A 417 8.39 13.48 0.02
N CYS A 418 8.60 12.17 0.22
CA CYS A 418 8.74 11.21 -0.87
C CYS A 418 7.50 11.21 -1.79
N ARG A 419 6.28 11.21 -1.22
CA ARG A 419 5.02 11.20 -1.99
C ARG A 419 4.68 12.51 -2.69
N SER A 420 5.43 13.57 -2.40
CA SER A 420 5.19 14.87 -3.03
C SER A 420 5.89 15.01 -4.38
N SER A 421 6.86 14.13 -4.67
CA SER A 421 7.43 14.01 -6.00
C SER A 421 6.53 13.19 -6.90
N HIS A 422 6.38 13.63 -8.16
CA HIS A 422 5.71 12.82 -9.17
C HIS A 422 6.58 11.61 -9.50
N LYS A 423 5.94 10.46 -9.73
CA LYS A 423 6.61 9.24 -10.18
C LYS A 423 6.14 8.88 -11.59
N ASP A 424 7.09 8.79 -12.51
CA ASP A 424 6.84 8.27 -13.85
C ASP A 424 6.61 6.76 -13.80
N ILE A 425 5.40 6.33 -14.15
CA ILE A 425 5.00 4.92 -14.26
C ILE A 425 4.70 4.51 -15.69
N SER A 426 5.04 5.35 -16.68
CA SER A 426 4.68 5.15 -18.08
C SER A 426 5.19 3.84 -18.66
N LEU A 427 6.36 3.37 -18.22
CA LEU A 427 6.96 2.11 -18.65
C LEU A 427 6.18 0.85 -18.23
N ASN A 428 5.23 0.98 -17.31
CA ASN A 428 4.39 -0.13 -16.87
C ASN A 428 3.17 -0.36 -17.77
N PHE A 429 2.86 0.58 -18.65
CA PHE A 429 1.67 0.56 -19.52
C PHE A 429 2.05 0.27 -20.96
#